data_AF-A0A0S8CRP6-F1
#
_entry.id   AF-A0A0S8CRP6-F1
#
_cell.length_a   1.000
_cell.length_b   1.000
_cell.length_c   1.000
_cell.angle_alpha   90.00
_cell.angle_beta   90.00
_cell.angle_gamma   90.00
#
_symmetry.space_group_name_H-M   'P 1'
#
loop_
_entity.id
_entity.type
_entity.pdbx_description
1 polymer ?
#
loop_
_entity_poly.entity_id
_entity_poly.type
_entity_poly.pdbx_seq_one_letter_code
_entity_poly.pdbx_strand_id
1 'polypeptide(L)'
;MDERELEQGYANFHRKLNQLLRQRDVKQFKAHIARHPGQAGKLSHCLGLSDEFAEVEMHKAILVRSALKDLHQEARDWLEQRNIEPPPVNQTRRGQRIRKRFGGKRKTDHGRK
;
A
#
# COMPACT_ATOMS: atom_id res chain seq x y z
N MET A 1 -17.96 -5.40 -21.14
CA MET A 1 -17.36 -5.09 -19.82
C MET A 1 -17.00 -3.63 -19.87
N ASP A 2 -17.86 -2.80 -19.30
CA ASP A 2 -17.66 -1.36 -19.27
C ASP A 2 -16.55 -0.99 -18.29
N GLU A 3 -15.69 -0.04 -18.67
CA GLU A 3 -14.57 0.44 -17.84
C GLU A 3 -15.04 0.85 -16.43
N ARG A 4 -16.23 1.44 -16.35
CA ARG A 4 -16.87 1.86 -15.09
C ARG A 4 -17.25 0.68 -14.19
N GLU A 5 -17.68 -0.46 -14.74
CA GLU A 5 -18.01 -1.65 -13.96
C GLU A 5 -16.74 -2.29 -13.37
N LEU A 6 -15.65 -2.29 -14.14
CA LEU A 6 -14.34 -2.76 -13.68
C LEU A 6 -13.79 -1.86 -12.55
N GLU A 7 -13.87 -0.54 -12.71
CA GLU A 7 -13.46 0.42 -11.68
C GLU A 7 -14.30 0.30 -10.40
N GLN A 8 -15.62 0.17 -10.51
CA GLN A 8 -16.50 -0.02 -9.36
C GLN A 8 -16.22 -1.35 -8.64
N GLY A 9 -16.00 -2.43 -9.40
CA GLY A 9 -15.60 -3.72 -8.84
C GLY A 9 -14.29 -3.63 -8.05
N TYR A 10 -13.29 -2.93 -8.61
CA TYR A 10 -11.98 -2.74 -7.96
C TYR A 10 -12.08 -1.88 -6.69
N ALA A 11 -12.85 -0.80 -6.71
CA ALA A 11 -13.09 0.04 -5.55
C ALA A 11 -13.82 -0.72 -4.43
N ASN A 12 -14.85 -1.49 -4.78
CA ASN A 12 -15.60 -2.31 -3.82
C ASN A 12 -14.73 -3.40 -3.19
N PHE A 13 -13.88 -4.04 -3.99
CA PHE A 13 -12.90 -5.01 -3.50
C PHE A 13 -12.00 -4.41 -2.43
N HIS A 14 -11.40 -3.25 -2.68
CA HIS A 14 -10.50 -2.60 -1.72
C HIS A 14 -11.21 -2.09 -0.47
N ARG A 15 -12.46 -1.62 -0.58
CA ARG A 15 -13.28 -1.26 0.58
C ARG A 15 -13.50 -2.47 1.49
N LYS A 16 -13.93 -3.60 0.91
CA LYS A 16 -14.16 -4.83 1.67
C LYS A 16 -12.86 -5.38 2.25
N LEU A 17 -11.79 -5.37 1.48
CA LEU A 17 -10.47 -5.78 1.95
C LEU A 17 -10.01 -4.96 3.16
N ASN A 18 -10.16 -3.63 3.14
CA ASN A 18 -9.81 -2.80 4.30
C ASN A 18 -10.65 -3.14 5.54
N GLN A 19 -11.93 -3.50 5.39
CA GLN A 19 -12.75 -3.95 6.53
C GLN A 19 -12.23 -5.27 7.10
N LEU A 20 -11.90 -6.25 6.25
CA LEU A 20 -11.38 -7.54 6.68
C LEU A 20 -10.03 -7.41 7.39
N LEU A 21 -9.15 -6.54 6.88
CA LEU A 21 -7.86 -6.24 7.52
C LEU A 21 -8.03 -5.61 8.91
N ARG A 22 -9.07 -4.79 9.12
CA ARG A 22 -9.40 -4.25 10.46
C ARG A 22 -9.91 -5.33 11.41
N GLN A 23 -10.68 -6.29 10.90
CA GLN A 23 -11.24 -7.40 11.67
C GLN A 23 -10.22 -8.49 12.00
N ARG A 24 -9.09 -8.55 11.26
CA ARG A 24 -8.04 -9.57 11.40
C ARG A 24 -8.54 -11.00 11.20
N ASP A 25 -9.58 -11.17 10.40
CA ASP A 25 -10.14 -12.48 10.09
C ASP A 25 -9.41 -13.09 8.89
N VAL A 26 -8.43 -13.95 9.17
CA VAL A 26 -7.60 -14.62 8.16
C VAL A 26 -8.44 -15.49 7.21
N LYS A 27 -9.49 -16.15 7.73
CA LYS A 27 -10.34 -17.03 6.92
C LYS A 27 -11.15 -16.22 5.94
N GLN A 28 -11.76 -15.13 6.39
CA GLN A 28 -12.51 -14.23 5.53
C GLN A 28 -11.60 -13.48 4.55
N PHE A 29 -10.39 -13.10 4.98
CA PHE A 29 -9.37 -12.51 4.13
C PHE A 29 -8.99 -13.45 2.96
N LYS A 30 -8.64 -14.71 3.26
CA LYS A 30 -8.33 -15.71 2.23
C LYS A 30 -9.54 -15.97 1.32
N ALA A 31 -10.74 -16.10 1.87
CA ALA A 31 -11.96 -16.30 1.09
C ALA A 31 -12.24 -15.12 0.15
N HIS A 32 -12.01 -13.88 0.61
CA HIS A 32 -12.20 -12.67 -0.21
C HIS A 32 -11.18 -12.58 -1.35
N ILE A 33 -9.92 -12.96 -1.10
CA ILE A 33 -8.89 -13.06 -2.13
C ILE A 33 -9.23 -14.15 -3.15
N ALA A 34 -9.66 -15.32 -2.69
CA ALA A 34 -10.01 -16.46 -3.54
C ALA A 34 -11.16 -16.15 -4.52
N ARG A 35 -12.12 -15.32 -4.09
CA ARG A 35 -13.23 -14.87 -4.94
C ARG A 35 -12.81 -13.85 -5.99
N HIS A 36 -11.70 -13.14 -5.78
CA HIS A 36 -11.26 -12.04 -6.63
C HIS A 36 -9.74 -12.08 -6.92
N PRO A 37 -9.20 -13.18 -7.47
CA PRO A 37 -7.75 -13.36 -7.64
C PRO A 37 -7.13 -12.32 -8.59
N GLY A 38 -7.88 -11.87 -9.61
CA GLY A 38 -7.44 -10.82 -10.53
C GLY A 38 -7.31 -9.43 -9.88
N GLN A 39 -8.11 -9.14 -8.86
CA GLN A 39 -8.06 -7.86 -8.12
C GLN A 39 -7.06 -7.91 -6.96
N ALA A 40 -6.83 -9.09 -6.40
CA ALA A 40 -5.90 -9.29 -5.28
C ALA A 40 -4.42 -9.16 -5.69
N GLY A 41 -4.07 -9.42 -6.96
CA GLY A 41 -2.71 -9.25 -7.48
C GLY A 41 -1.68 -10.04 -6.66
N LYS A 42 -0.72 -9.36 -6.03
CA LYS A 42 0.31 -10.00 -5.20
C LYS A 42 -0.26 -10.73 -3.98
N LEU A 43 -1.44 -10.35 -3.49
CA LEU A 43 -2.08 -11.01 -2.34
C LEU A 43 -2.62 -12.40 -2.69
N SER A 44 -2.77 -12.75 -3.98
CA SER A 44 -3.21 -14.08 -4.40
C SER A 44 -2.26 -15.20 -3.96
N HIS A 45 -0.98 -14.87 -3.71
CA HIS A 45 -0.01 -15.81 -3.11
C HIS A 45 -0.46 -16.37 -1.75
N CYS A 46 -1.25 -15.62 -0.96
CA CYS A 46 -1.73 -16.04 0.35
C CYS A 46 -2.65 -17.28 0.32
N LEU A 47 -3.21 -17.61 -0.85
CA LEU A 47 -4.13 -18.75 -1.01
C LEU A 47 -3.43 -20.10 -0.85
N GLY A 48 -2.13 -20.19 -1.17
CA GLY A 48 -1.32 -21.39 -0.98
C GLY A 48 -0.68 -21.52 0.40
N LEU A 49 -0.87 -20.52 1.28
CA LEU A 49 -0.24 -20.46 2.59
C LEU A 49 -1.13 -21.04 3.69
N SER A 50 -0.51 -21.54 4.77
CA SER A 50 -1.22 -21.81 6.01
C SER A 50 -1.84 -20.53 6.58
N ASP A 51 -2.80 -20.66 7.49
CA ASP A 51 -3.47 -19.50 8.08
C ASP A 51 -2.48 -18.61 8.85
N GLU A 52 -1.48 -19.19 9.51
CA GLU A 52 -0.41 -18.44 10.20
C GLU A 52 0.39 -17.57 9.21
N PHE A 53 0.81 -18.12 8.08
CA PHE A 53 1.54 -17.36 7.06
C PHE A 53 0.64 -16.34 6.34
N ALA A 54 -0.65 -16.63 6.18
CA ALA A 54 -1.61 -15.67 5.65
C ALA A 54 -1.85 -14.50 6.61
N GLU A 55 -1.82 -14.73 7.93
CA GLU A 55 -1.87 -13.67 8.95
C GLU A 55 -0.66 -12.73 8.83
N VAL A 56 0.54 -13.27 8.59
CA VAL A 56 1.73 -12.47 8.32
C VAL A 56 1.51 -11.55 7.11
N GLU A 57 1.04 -12.10 5.99
CA GLU A 57 0.76 -11.30 4.79
C GLU A 57 -0.36 -10.28 5.02
N MET A 58 -1.31 -10.58 5.89
CA MET A 58 -2.36 -9.64 6.33
C MET A 58 -1.75 -8.42 7.04
N HIS A 59 -0.82 -8.64 7.99
CA HIS A 59 -0.13 -7.56 8.69
C HIS A 59 0.76 -6.74 7.75
N LYS A 60 1.46 -7.39 6.82
CA LYS A 60 2.21 -6.66 5.77
C LYS A 60 1.28 -5.83 4.89
N ALA A 61 0.11 -6.36 4.53
CA ALA A 61 -0.89 -5.65 3.72
C ALA A 61 -1.45 -4.41 4.44
N ILE A 62 -1.62 -4.46 5.76
CA ILE A 62 -1.99 -3.29 6.58
C ILE A 62 -0.96 -2.17 6.40
N LEU A 63 0.32 -2.48 6.50
CA LEU A 63 1.42 -1.49 6.42
C LEU A 63 1.52 -0.80 5.05
N VAL A 64 1.15 -1.49 3.98
CA VAL A 64 1.18 -0.93 2.62
C VAL A 64 -0.03 -0.02 2.34
N ARG A 65 -1.12 -0.16 3.11
CA ARG A 65 -2.38 0.55 2.87
C ARG A 65 -2.49 1.83 3.70
N SER A 66 -2.53 2.97 3.01
CA SER A 66 -2.68 4.30 3.64
C SER A 66 -3.99 4.47 4.42
N ALA A 67 -5.07 3.80 4.01
CA ALA A 67 -6.37 3.83 4.68
C ALA A 67 -6.40 3.13 6.05
N LEU A 68 -5.33 2.41 6.39
CA LEU A 68 -5.18 1.66 7.64
C LEU A 68 -4.00 2.19 8.47
N LYS A 69 -3.61 3.46 8.24
CA LYS A 69 -2.48 4.10 8.92
C LYS A 69 -2.59 4.08 10.44
N ASP A 70 -3.81 4.14 10.96
CA ASP A 70 -4.12 4.00 12.39
C ASP A 70 -3.68 2.64 12.97
N LEU A 71 -3.65 1.58 12.15
CA LEU A 71 -3.23 0.24 12.55
C LEU A 71 -1.75 -0.05 12.23
N HIS A 72 -1.00 0.91 11.66
CA HIS A 72 0.37 0.67 11.23
C HIS A 72 1.31 0.36 12.39
N GLN A 73 1.18 1.06 13.51
CA GLN A 73 2.05 0.81 14.66
C GLN A 73 1.82 -0.60 15.20
N GLU A 74 0.56 -0.95 15.44
CA GLU A 74 0.21 -2.26 15.98
C GLU A 74 0.60 -3.41 15.02
N ALA A 75 0.45 -3.21 13.72
CA ALA A 75 0.87 -4.20 12.73
C ALA A 75 2.39 -4.36 12.67
N ARG A 76 3.18 -3.30 12.93
CA ARG A 76 4.63 -3.42 13.07
C ARG A 76 5.00 -4.19 14.34
N ASP A 77 4.43 -3.80 15.48
CA ASP A 77 4.72 -4.42 16.77
C ASP A 77 4.44 -5.94 16.70
N TRP A 78 3.33 -6.34 16.06
CA TRP A 78 2.99 -7.75 15.87
C TRP A 78 4.01 -8.53 15.02
N LEU A 79 4.53 -7.92 13.95
CA LEU A 79 5.55 -8.51 13.07
C LEU A 79 6.90 -8.60 13.78
N GLU A 80 7.29 -7.55 14.50
CA GLU A 80 8.54 -7.49 15.27
C GLU A 80 8.55 -8.54 16.40
N GLN A 81 7.44 -8.73 17.11
CA GLN A 81 7.29 -9.79 18.11
C GLN A 81 7.52 -11.20 17.56
N ARG A 82 7.35 -11.38 16.24
CA ARG A 82 7.55 -12.66 15.54
C ARG A 82 8.88 -12.73 14.79
N ASN A 83 9.76 -11.75 14.97
CA ASN A 83 11.03 -11.60 14.24
C ASN A 83 10.83 -11.56 12.71
N ILE A 84 9.71 -10.99 12.25
CA ILE A 84 9.41 -10.82 10.83
C ILE A 84 9.70 -9.37 10.44
N GLU A 85 10.54 -9.19 9.43
CA GLU A 85 10.87 -7.85 8.94
C GLU A 85 9.63 -7.18 8.32
N PRO A 86 9.22 -6.00 8.80
CA PRO A 86 8.11 -5.27 8.20
C PRO A 86 8.50 -4.78 6.80
N PRO A 87 7.57 -4.79 5.83
CA PRO A 87 7.85 -4.25 4.51
C PRO A 87 8.29 -2.79 4.64
N PRO A 88 9.22 -2.33 3.78
CA PRO A 88 9.58 -0.93 3.76
C PRO A 88 8.30 -0.15 3.53
N VAL A 89 7.98 0.75 4.47
CA VAL A 89 6.89 1.71 4.24
C VAL A 89 7.28 2.46 2.99
N ASN A 90 6.60 2.16 1.88
CA ASN A 90 6.80 2.86 0.63
C ASN A 90 6.59 4.34 0.93
N GLN A 91 7.69 5.07 1.12
CA GLN A 91 7.76 6.51 1.11
C GLN A 91 7.39 6.93 -0.30
N THR A 92 6.11 6.89 -0.62
CA THR A 92 5.59 7.36 -1.88
C THR A 92 5.81 8.87 -1.93
N ARG A 93 6.94 9.25 -2.52
CA ARG A 93 7.14 10.48 -3.31
C ARG A 93 6.71 11.80 -2.64
N ARG A 94 6.95 12.01 -1.35
CA ARG A 94 7.01 13.37 -0.78
C ARG A 94 8.37 13.99 -1.08
N GLY A 95 8.59 14.47 -2.31
CA GLY A 95 9.87 15.10 -2.65
C GLY A 95 10.03 15.82 -3.99
N GLN A 96 9.21 15.56 -5.02
CA GLN A 96 9.28 16.35 -6.26
C GLN A 96 8.31 17.55 -6.23
N ARG A 97 8.54 18.44 -5.27
CA ARG A 97 8.11 19.84 -5.38
C ARG A 97 9.29 20.74 -5.00
N ILE A 98 10.46 20.48 -5.59
CA ILE A 98 11.54 21.47 -5.57
C ILE A 98 11.17 22.56 -6.56
N ARG A 99 10.74 23.66 -5.96
CA ARG A 99 10.46 24.96 -6.55
C ARG A 99 11.66 25.41 -7.41
N LYS A 100 11.58 25.33 -8.73
CA LYS A 100 12.34 26.21 -9.63
C LYS A 100 11.45 27.37 -10.05
N ARG A 101 11.16 28.22 -9.07
CA ARG A 101 10.67 29.58 -9.30
C ARG A 101 11.41 30.49 -8.31
N PHE A 102 12.30 31.29 -8.89
CA PHE A 102 12.96 32.49 -8.36
C PHE A 102 14.22 32.34 -7.48
N GLY A 103 15.35 32.57 -8.14
CA GLY A 103 16.61 33.10 -7.63
C GLY A 103 17.53 33.21 -8.85
N GLY A 104 17.83 34.36 -9.45
CA GLY A 104 18.09 35.67 -8.89
C GLY A 104 19.41 36.11 -9.54
N LYS A 105 19.35 37.14 -10.39
CA LYS A 105 20.45 37.95 -10.97
C LYS A 105 21.88 37.36 -10.95
N ARG A 106 22.43 37.08 -12.13
CA ARG A 106 23.83 37.45 -12.42
C ARG A 106 23.87 38.43 -13.57
N LYS A 107 24.35 39.64 -13.26
CA LYS A 107 24.82 40.61 -14.23
C LYS A 107 25.90 39.95 -15.08
N THR A 108 25.79 40.03 -16.39
CA THR A 108 26.96 39.97 -17.29
C THR A 108 27.05 41.32 -17.96
N ASP A 109 27.76 42.19 -17.28
CA ASP A 109 28.50 43.28 -17.88
C ASP A 109 29.64 42.66 -18.71
N HIS A 110 29.75 43.05 -19.98
CA HIS A 110 30.97 43.44 -20.70
C HIS A 110 30.66 43.46 -22.19
N GLY A 111 30.43 44.68 -22.69
CA GLY A 111 30.67 44.99 -24.10
C GLY A 111 32.17 45.09 -24.40
N ARG A 112 32.44 45.30 -25.70
CA ARG A 112 33.72 45.57 -26.37
C ARG A 112 34.65 44.36 -26.59
N LYS A 113 34.74 43.96 -27.85
CA LYS A 113 35.81 44.47 -28.72
C LYS A 113 35.31 44.66 -30.14
#